data_AF-A0A450W3R0-F1
#
_entry.id   AF-A0A450W3R0-F1
#
_cell.length_a   1.000
_cell.length_b   1.000
_cell.length_c   1.000
_cell.angle_alpha   90.00
_cell.angle_beta   90.00
_cell.angle_gamma   90.00
#
_symmetry.space_group_name_H-M   'P 1'
#
loop_
_entity.id
_entity.type
_entity.pdbx_description
1 polymer ?
#
loop_
_entity_poly.entity_id
_entity_poly.type
_entity_poly.pdbx_seq_one_letter_code
_entity_poly.pdbx_strand_id
1 'polypeptide(L)'
;MAIIHRDNRYHLSHLNSFDWRYTAKASGKRPERAYKFRVTFSMHCFARKPLPGEQIAKEMWYRGPRERRAFCFERYRLSHRLPTIIRSLGERTCYRTAHGNFLTVELTDEEGERIEYEIYFDVTRASRRGWLNLTVQSAYRRTRDDEVRRLGKRKIRRKIHLDVIAYNRQLNTMIRPKR
;
A
#
# COMPACT_ATOMS: atom_id res chain seq x y z
N MET A 1 -5.24 4.13 18.69
CA MET A 1 -4.31 5.27 18.60
C MET A 1 -4.98 6.39 17.81
N ALA A 2 -4.79 7.65 18.23
CA ALA A 2 -5.34 8.82 17.54
C ALA A 2 -4.38 10.01 17.65
N ILE A 3 -4.46 10.93 16.69
CA ILE A 3 -3.78 12.23 16.72
C ILE A 3 -4.81 13.28 17.08
N ILE A 4 -4.46 14.22 17.96
CA ILE A 4 -5.33 15.32 18.38
C ILE A 4 -4.73 16.61 17.85
N HIS A 5 -5.53 17.42 17.15
CA HIS A 5 -5.10 18.72 16.65
C HIS A 5 -6.31 19.66 16.52
N ARG A 6 -6.23 20.86 17.11
CA ARG A 6 -7.30 21.88 17.08
C ARG A 6 -8.67 21.27 17.39
N ASP A 7 -8.77 20.58 18.53
CA ASP A 7 -9.97 19.89 19.04
C ASP A 7 -10.54 18.77 18.16
N ASN A 8 -9.89 18.47 17.04
CA ASN A 8 -10.24 17.34 16.19
C ASN A 8 -9.42 16.11 16.57
N ARG A 9 -10.09 14.94 16.57
CA ARG A 9 -9.48 13.65 16.87
C ARG A 9 -9.45 12.76 15.63
N TYR A 10 -8.25 12.44 15.17
CA TYR A 10 -8.00 11.63 13.98
C TYR A 10 -7.66 10.20 14.39
N HIS A 11 -8.65 9.31 14.34
CA HIS A 11 -8.51 7.90 14.72
C HIS A 11 -7.85 7.07 13.63
N LEU A 12 -6.94 6.17 14.00
CA LEU A 12 -6.24 5.29 13.06
C LEU A 12 -6.80 3.84 13.05
N SER A 13 -8.00 3.63 13.60
CA SER A 13 -8.58 2.29 13.75
C SER A 13 -8.90 1.60 12.42
N HIS A 14 -9.16 2.36 11.35
CA HIS A 14 -9.31 1.80 10.00
C HIS A 14 -8.01 1.17 9.47
N LEU A 15 -6.86 1.55 10.02
CA LEU A 15 -5.54 0.98 9.71
C LEU A 15 -5.11 -0.09 10.72
N ASN A 16 -6.02 -0.57 11.57
CA ASN A 16 -5.77 -1.77 12.35
C ASN A 16 -5.48 -2.94 11.41
N SER A 17 -4.48 -3.75 11.78
CA SER A 17 -4.17 -4.96 11.02
C SER A 17 -5.35 -5.93 11.01
N PHE A 18 -5.58 -6.60 9.89
CA PHE A 18 -6.65 -7.58 9.75
C PHE A 18 -6.18 -8.83 8.99
N ASP A 19 -6.90 -9.92 9.17
CA ASP A 19 -6.69 -11.16 8.43
C ASP A 19 -7.59 -11.15 7.18
N TRP A 20 -7.04 -11.54 6.03
CA TRP A 20 -7.76 -11.59 4.77
C TRP A 20 -7.55 -12.93 4.07
N ARG A 21 -8.64 -13.54 3.62
CA ARG A 21 -8.63 -14.75 2.80
C ARG A 21 -8.96 -14.36 1.36
N TYR A 22 -8.13 -14.81 0.44
CA TYR A 22 -8.27 -14.56 -0.98
C TYR A 22 -8.20 -15.88 -1.73
N THR A 23 -9.20 -16.17 -2.56
CA THR A 23 -9.22 -17.35 -3.44
C THR A 23 -8.94 -16.90 -4.86
N ALA A 24 -7.79 -17.30 -5.40
CA ALA A 24 -7.48 -17.14 -6.81
C ALA A 24 -8.24 -18.21 -7.61
N LYS A 25 -9.17 -17.78 -8.46
CA LYS A 25 -9.94 -18.68 -9.33
C LYS A 25 -9.01 -19.47 -10.26
N ALA A 26 -9.44 -20.67 -10.64
CA ALA A 26 -8.74 -21.46 -11.65
C ALA A 26 -8.67 -20.70 -12.98
N SER A 27 -7.54 -20.82 -13.69
CA SER A 27 -7.35 -20.18 -14.99
C SER A 27 -6.37 -20.99 -15.85
N GLY A 28 -6.86 -21.52 -16.96
CA GLY A 28 -6.09 -22.42 -17.83
C GLY A 28 -5.55 -23.61 -17.05
N LYS A 29 -4.22 -23.79 -17.06
CA LYS A 29 -3.53 -24.87 -16.31
C LYS A 29 -3.32 -24.57 -14.81
N ARG A 30 -3.75 -23.40 -14.32
CA ARG A 30 -3.60 -23.02 -12.90
C ARG A 30 -4.83 -23.45 -12.11
N PRO A 31 -4.70 -24.35 -11.12
CA PRO A 31 -5.82 -24.70 -10.27
C PRO A 31 -6.20 -23.54 -9.36
N GLU A 32 -7.41 -23.59 -8.82
CA GLU A 32 -7.85 -22.70 -7.77
C GLU A 32 -6.92 -22.80 -6.54
N ARG A 33 -6.61 -21.65 -5.92
CA ARG A 33 -5.75 -21.60 -4.73
C ARG A 33 -6.23 -20.56 -3.73
N ALA A 34 -6.30 -20.96 -2.46
CA ALA A 34 -6.60 -20.07 -1.35
C ALA A 34 -5.32 -19.55 -0.68
N TYR A 35 -5.27 -18.24 -0.45
CA TYR A 35 -4.20 -17.54 0.25
C TYR A 35 -4.74 -16.87 1.51
N LYS A 36 -3.90 -16.83 2.55
CA LYS A 36 -4.20 -16.18 3.83
C LYS A 36 -3.18 -15.08 4.07
N PHE A 37 -3.65 -13.86 4.28
CA PHE A 37 -2.82 -12.69 4.48
C PHE A 37 -3.06 -12.09 5.87
N ARG A 38 -1.99 -11.75 6.57
CA ARG A 38 -2.02 -10.74 7.64
C ARG A 38 -1.72 -9.39 7.01
N VAL A 39 -2.71 -8.51 6.96
CA VAL A 39 -2.58 -7.16 6.38
C VAL A 39 -2.13 -6.19 7.46
N THR A 40 -1.13 -5.35 7.14
CA THR A 40 -0.63 -4.30 8.02
C THR A 40 -0.38 -3.01 7.23
N PHE A 41 -0.43 -1.86 7.91
CA PHE A 41 -0.27 -0.55 7.30
C PHE A 41 0.89 0.20 7.96
N SER A 42 1.80 0.73 7.15
CA SER A 42 2.88 1.61 7.59
C SER A 42 2.34 3.01 7.90
N MET A 43 3.03 3.73 8.80
CA MET A 43 2.74 5.15 9.08
C MET A 43 2.84 6.05 7.84
N HIS A 44 3.53 5.63 6.78
CA HIS A 44 3.62 6.39 5.53
C HIS A 44 2.28 6.48 4.80
N CYS A 45 1.28 5.68 5.19
CA CYS A 45 -0.07 5.73 4.64
C CYS A 45 -0.87 6.96 5.12
N PHE A 46 -0.50 7.58 6.24
CA PHE A 46 -1.20 8.74 6.81
C PHE A 46 -0.27 9.89 7.22
N ALA A 47 1.06 9.68 7.16
CA ALA A 47 2.06 10.68 7.49
C ALA A 47 3.10 10.83 6.38
N ARG A 48 3.70 12.02 6.27
CA ARG A 48 4.72 12.35 5.27
C ARG A 48 5.98 12.94 5.91
N LYS A 49 7.06 13.00 5.13
CA LYS A 49 8.22 13.79 5.52
C LYS A 49 7.81 15.28 5.60
N PRO A 50 8.34 16.05 6.56
CA PRO A 50 8.20 17.50 6.55
C PRO A 50 8.77 18.08 5.25
N LEU A 51 8.15 19.15 4.75
CA LEU A 51 8.74 19.95 3.69
C LEU A 51 9.89 20.81 4.26
N PRO A 52 10.89 21.21 3.45
CA PRO A 52 11.93 22.12 3.91
C PRO A 52 11.32 23.42 4.48
N GLY A 53 11.71 23.78 5.70
CA GLY A 53 11.20 24.99 6.38
C GLY A 53 9.77 24.90 6.94
N GLU A 54 9.11 23.75 6.81
CA GLU A 54 7.74 23.57 7.31
C GLU A 54 7.69 23.58 8.84
N GLN A 55 6.88 24.48 9.40
CA GLN A 55 6.56 24.48 10.82
C GLN A 55 5.42 23.50 11.11
N ILE A 56 5.70 22.48 11.91
CA ILE A 56 4.72 21.43 12.27
C ILE A 56 4.49 21.47 13.77
N ALA A 57 3.22 21.63 14.16
CA ALA A 57 2.80 21.60 15.54
C ALA A 57 3.24 20.31 16.25
N LYS A 58 3.59 20.39 17.53
CA LYS A 58 4.23 19.29 18.26
C LYS A 58 3.39 18.01 18.25
N GLU A 59 2.08 18.16 18.39
CA GLU A 59 1.07 17.10 18.41
C GLU A 59 0.83 16.44 17.04
N MET A 60 1.26 17.08 15.96
CA MET A 60 1.13 16.58 14.59
C MET A 60 2.27 15.64 14.19
N TRP A 61 3.25 15.42 15.07
CA TRP A 61 4.33 14.46 14.83
C TRP A 61 3.92 13.05 15.26
N TYR A 62 3.92 12.12 14.29
CA TYR A 62 3.83 10.70 14.58
C TYR A 62 5.24 10.09 14.69
N ARG A 63 5.53 9.42 15.81
CA ARG A 63 6.82 8.74 16.04
C ARG A 63 6.65 7.23 15.88
N GLY A 64 7.31 6.68 14.86
CA GLY A 64 7.53 5.25 14.72
C GLY A 64 8.84 4.80 15.37
N PRO A 65 9.17 3.49 15.31
CA PRO A 65 10.37 2.96 15.95
C PRO A 65 11.70 3.50 15.39
N ARG A 66 11.73 3.85 14.09
CA ARG A 66 12.96 4.25 13.38
C ARG A 66 12.91 5.66 12.79
N GLU A 67 11.75 6.30 12.79
CA GLU A 67 11.56 7.61 12.17
C GLU A 67 10.39 8.37 12.80
N ARG A 68 10.35 9.68 12.57
CA ARG A 68 9.16 10.50 12.84
C ARG A 68 8.68 11.13 11.53
N ARG A 69 7.37 11.36 11.42
CA ARG A 69 6.75 12.01 10.26
C ARG A 69 5.63 12.95 10.69
N ALA A 70 5.36 13.93 9.84
CA ALA A 70 4.26 14.87 10.00
C ALA A 70 2.96 14.19 9.58
N PHE A 71 1.93 14.27 10.42
CA PHE A 71 0.58 13.88 10.06
C PHE A 71 0.11 14.66 8.83
N CYS A 72 -0.56 13.98 7.90
CA CYS A 72 -0.99 14.57 6.65
C CYS A 72 -2.48 14.32 6.45
N PHE A 73 -3.29 15.37 6.54
CA PHE A 73 -4.75 15.28 6.42
C PHE A 73 -5.20 14.61 5.13
N GLU A 74 -4.59 14.94 3.99
CA GLU A 74 -4.93 14.31 2.70
C GLU A 74 -4.63 12.80 2.72
N ARG A 75 -3.43 12.39 3.17
CA ARG A 75 -3.09 10.97 3.27
C ARG A 75 -4.00 10.24 4.25
N TYR A 76 -4.29 10.86 5.40
CA TYR A 76 -5.23 10.31 6.38
C TYR A 76 -6.60 10.09 5.77
N ARG A 77 -7.18 11.09 5.09
CA ARG A 77 -8.47 10.99 4.40
C ARG A 77 -8.46 9.82 3.41
N LEU A 78 -7.48 9.79 2.50
CA LEU A 78 -7.37 8.73 1.50
C LEU A 78 -7.12 7.34 2.12
N SER A 79 -6.45 7.28 3.27
CA SER A 79 -6.13 6.01 3.93
C SER A 79 -7.36 5.22 4.39
N HIS A 80 -8.52 5.87 4.57
CA HIS A 80 -9.78 5.20 4.87
C HIS A 80 -10.22 4.23 3.78
N ARG A 81 -9.79 4.45 2.54
CA ARG A 81 -10.09 3.57 1.40
C ARG A 81 -9.22 2.31 1.38
N LEU A 82 -8.07 2.32 2.05
CA LEU A 82 -7.07 1.25 1.97
C LEU A 82 -7.63 -0.13 2.35
N PRO A 83 -8.38 -0.33 3.44
CA PRO A 83 -8.91 -1.65 3.77
C PRO A 83 -9.76 -2.25 2.65
N THR A 84 -10.62 -1.43 2.02
CA THR A 84 -11.48 -1.86 0.91
C THR A 84 -10.67 -2.14 -0.36
N ILE A 85 -9.71 -1.27 -0.70
CA ILE A 85 -8.82 -1.48 -1.84
C ILE A 85 -7.99 -2.77 -1.68
N ILE A 86 -7.46 -3.02 -0.48
CA ILE A 86 -6.68 -4.24 -0.22
C ILE A 86 -7.54 -5.51 -0.29
N ARG A 87 -8.79 -5.47 0.18
CA ARG A 87 -9.72 -6.62 0.06
C ARG A 87 -10.11 -6.94 -1.39
N SER A 88 -10.06 -5.95 -2.28
CA SER A 88 -10.34 -6.09 -3.71
C SER A 88 -9.06 -6.26 -4.55
N LEU A 89 -7.89 -6.40 -3.93
CA LEU A 89 -6.60 -6.41 -4.63
C LEU A 89 -6.45 -7.55 -5.64
N GLY A 90 -7.18 -8.67 -5.45
CA GLY A 90 -7.23 -9.78 -6.40
C GLY A 90 -7.86 -9.44 -7.75
N GLU A 91 -8.74 -8.44 -7.78
CA GLU A 91 -9.45 -7.96 -8.98
C GLU A 91 -8.74 -6.77 -9.62
N ARG A 92 -7.78 -6.18 -8.91
CA ARG A 92 -7.09 -4.95 -9.30
C ARG A 92 -5.82 -5.26 -10.07
N THR A 93 -5.46 -4.36 -10.99
CA THR A 93 -4.15 -4.44 -11.64
C THR A 93 -3.06 -4.08 -10.63
N CYS A 94 -2.10 -4.98 -10.46
CA CYS A 94 -0.88 -4.73 -9.71
C CYS A 94 0.32 -4.61 -10.66
N TYR A 95 1.34 -3.90 -10.21
CA TYR A 95 2.57 -3.65 -10.94
C TYR A 95 3.76 -3.99 -10.07
N ARG A 96 4.78 -4.64 -10.65
CA ARG A 96 6.09 -4.77 -10.01
C ARG A 96 6.89 -3.49 -10.22
N THR A 97 7.48 -2.96 -9.17
CA THR A 97 8.37 -1.79 -9.26
C THR A 97 9.84 -2.21 -9.42
N ALA A 98 10.71 -1.26 -9.75
CA ALA A 98 12.16 -1.49 -9.82
C ALA A 98 12.80 -1.86 -8.46
N HIS A 99 12.14 -1.52 -7.36
CA HIS A 99 12.65 -1.77 -6.00
C HIS A 99 12.19 -3.14 -5.45
N GLY A 100 11.54 -3.96 -6.26
CA GLY A 100 11.11 -5.32 -5.89
C GLY A 100 9.80 -5.39 -5.11
N ASN A 101 9.21 -4.25 -4.72
CA ASN A 101 7.86 -4.18 -4.16
C ASN A 101 6.80 -4.02 -5.26
N PHE A 102 5.54 -3.91 -4.85
CA PHE A 102 4.39 -3.86 -5.73
C PHE A 102 3.62 -2.55 -5.58
N LEU A 103 2.81 -2.25 -6.60
CA LEU A 103 2.01 -1.04 -6.69
C LEU A 103 0.63 -1.39 -7.26
N THR A 104 -0.42 -0.82 -6.70
CA THR A 104 -1.71 -0.67 -7.38
C THR A 104 -2.09 0.81 -7.42
N VAL A 105 -2.94 1.20 -8.37
CA VAL A 105 -3.36 2.59 -8.57
C VAL A 105 -4.88 2.64 -8.63
N GLU A 106 -5.46 3.55 -7.87
CA GLU A 106 -6.87 3.93 -7.96
C GLU A 106 -6.96 5.27 -8.69
N LEU A 107 -7.85 5.38 -9.69
CA LEU A 107 -7.90 6.54 -10.62
C LEU A 107 -9.00 7.56 -10.32
N THR A 108 -9.80 7.32 -9.29
CA THR A 108 -10.99 8.14 -8.98
C THR A 108 -11.12 8.34 -7.47
N ASP A 109 -11.57 9.51 -7.02
CA ASP A 109 -11.98 9.76 -5.63
C ASP A 109 -13.47 9.45 -5.39
N GLU A 110 -14.00 9.86 -4.24
CA GLU A 110 -15.37 9.56 -3.84
C GLU A 110 -16.37 10.44 -4.63
N GLU A 111 -15.91 11.59 -5.10
CA GLU A 111 -16.66 12.58 -5.87
C GLU A 111 -16.64 12.32 -7.39
N GLY A 112 -15.92 11.29 -7.84
CA GLY A 112 -15.81 10.95 -9.26
C GLY A 112 -14.65 11.67 -9.98
N GLU A 113 -13.87 12.48 -9.27
CA GLU A 113 -12.74 13.20 -9.83
C GLU A 113 -11.54 12.29 -10.05
N ARG A 114 -10.78 12.59 -11.11
CA ARG A 114 -9.64 11.77 -11.51
C ARG A 114 -8.43 12.03 -10.60
N ILE A 115 -8.28 11.23 -9.54
CA ILE A 115 -7.07 11.20 -8.71
C ILE A 115 -6.23 9.96 -9.00
N GLU A 116 -4.90 10.11 -9.14
CA GLU A 116 -4.00 8.95 -9.17
C GLU A 116 -3.55 8.60 -7.75
N TYR A 117 -4.25 7.72 -7.05
CA TYR A 117 -3.86 7.25 -5.72
C TYR A 117 -2.94 6.03 -5.83
N GLU A 118 -1.64 6.23 -5.63
CA GLU A 118 -0.61 5.18 -5.70
C GLU A 118 -0.49 4.46 -4.34
N ILE A 119 -0.66 3.14 -4.35
CA ILE A 119 -0.60 2.30 -3.15
C ILE A 119 0.52 1.27 -3.31
N TYR A 120 1.60 1.48 -2.57
CA TYR A 120 2.77 0.61 -2.57
C TYR A 120 2.67 -0.43 -1.46
N PHE A 121 2.90 -1.69 -1.80
CA PHE A 121 2.84 -2.80 -0.86
C PHE A 121 3.89 -3.85 -1.15
N ASP A 122 4.18 -4.68 -0.15
CA ASP A 122 4.98 -5.89 -0.34
C ASP A 122 4.26 -7.09 0.27
N VAL A 123 4.59 -8.27 -0.26
CA VAL A 123 4.10 -9.55 0.24
C VAL A 123 5.31 -10.39 0.65
N THR A 124 5.33 -10.85 1.89
CA THR A 124 6.40 -11.70 2.43
C THR A 124 5.83 -12.93 3.11
N ARG A 125 6.67 -13.93 3.37
CA ARG A 125 6.25 -15.09 4.18
C ARG A 125 6.01 -14.64 5.61
N ALA A 126 4.90 -15.07 6.20
CA ALA A 126 4.69 -14.91 7.63
C ALA A 126 5.42 -16.02 8.41
N SER A 127 5.74 -15.74 9.67
CA SER A 127 6.17 -16.77 10.62
C SER A 127 5.06 -17.79 10.89
N ARG A 128 3.80 -17.35 10.83
CA ARG A 128 2.61 -18.21 10.91
C ARG A 128 2.55 -19.11 9.67
N ARG A 129 2.64 -20.43 9.87
CA ARG A 129 2.67 -21.43 8.80
C ARG A 129 1.48 -21.28 7.84
N GLY A 130 1.78 -21.19 6.55
CA GLY A 130 0.77 -21.06 5.49
C GLY A 130 0.20 -19.64 5.31
N TRP A 131 0.67 -18.66 6.09
CA TRP A 131 0.27 -17.26 5.96
C TRP A 131 1.34 -16.43 5.24
N LEU A 132 0.87 -15.35 4.62
CA LEU A 132 1.68 -14.29 4.06
C LEU A 132 1.43 -13.00 4.83
N ASN A 133 2.45 -12.14 4.93
CA ASN A 133 2.25 -10.77 5.36
C ASN A 133 2.04 -9.91 4.12
N LEU A 134 1.00 -9.09 4.12
CA LEU A 134 0.81 -8.02 3.14
C LEU A 134 0.96 -6.69 3.88
N THR A 135 2.07 -5.99 3.62
CA THR A 135 2.34 -4.70 4.25
C THR A 135 2.13 -3.59 3.22
N VAL A 136 1.17 -2.72 3.48
CA VAL A 136 1.04 -1.46 2.72
C VAL A 136 2.12 -0.51 3.23
N GLN A 137 3.13 -0.31 2.39
CA GLN A 137 4.36 0.40 2.75
C GLN A 137 4.19 1.91 2.68
N SER A 138 3.39 2.41 1.73
CA SER A 138 3.08 3.83 1.54
C SER A 138 1.87 3.97 0.62
N ALA A 139 1.05 4.99 0.83
CA ALA A 139 -0.04 5.33 -0.06
C ALA A 139 -0.25 6.84 -0.09
N TYR A 140 -0.39 7.41 -1.28
CA TYR A 140 -0.60 8.86 -1.46
C TYR A 140 -1.06 9.19 -2.87
N ARG A 141 -1.77 10.32 -2.98
CA ARG A 141 -2.13 10.89 -4.28
C ARG A 141 -0.88 11.37 -5.00
N ARG A 142 -0.73 11.00 -6.25
CA ARG A 142 0.33 11.48 -7.12
C ARG A 142 0.03 12.93 -7.53
N THR A 143 1.00 13.82 -7.33
CA THR A 143 0.92 15.22 -7.78
C THR A 143 1.80 15.45 -9.02
N ARG A 144 1.64 16.59 -9.70
CA ARG A 144 2.48 16.97 -10.86
C ARG A 144 3.97 17.05 -10.50
N ASP A 145 4.31 17.46 -9.28
CA ASP A 145 5.70 17.49 -8.81
C ASP A 145 6.31 16.08 -8.68
N ASP A 146 5.49 15.08 -8.32
CA ASP A 146 5.90 13.68 -8.35
C ASP A 146 6.13 13.16 -9.78
N GLU A 147 5.45 13.73 -10.79
CA GLU A 147 5.69 13.41 -12.19
C GLU A 147 7.07 13.88 -12.63
N VAL A 148 7.41 15.16 -12.42
CA VAL A 148 8.71 15.73 -12.81
C VAL A 148 9.86 14.96 -12.17
N ARG A 149 9.76 14.66 -10.88
CA ARG A 149 10.77 13.92 -10.12
C ARG A 149 10.90 12.45 -10.50
N ARG A 150 9.93 11.87 -11.23
CA ARG A 150 9.88 10.44 -11.61
C ARG A 150 9.77 10.19 -13.11
N LEU A 151 9.84 11.21 -13.97
CA LEU A 151 9.85 11.07 -15.42
C LEU A 151 10.96 10.11 -15.91
N GLY A 152 12.08 10.00 -15.18
CA GLY A 152 13.14 9.01 -15.44
C GLY A 152 12.84 7.55 -14.99
N LYS A 153 11.80 7.32 -14.17
CA LYS A 153 11.47 6.01 -13.56
C LYS A 153 10.20 5.35 -14.11
N ARG A 154 9.54 5.95 -15.12
CA ARG A 154 8.35 5.38 -15.80
C ARG A 154 8.61 4.03 -16.49
N LYS A 155 9.88 3.67 -16.75
CA LYS A 155 10.23 2.67 -17.77
C LYS A 155 9.90 1.20 -17.45
N ILE A 156 9.64 0.75 -16.22
CA ILE A 156 9.44 -0.69 -15.97
C ILE A 156 8.40 -0.95 -14.86
N ARG A 157 7.12 -0.67 -15.13
CA ARG A 157 5.99 -1.20 -14.35
C ARG A 157 5.40 -2.39 -15.10
N ARG A 158 5.83 -3.61 -14.75
CA ARG A 158 5.29 -4.84 -15.36
C ARG A 158 4.01 -5.25 -14.61
N LYS A 159 2.91 -5.44 -15.33
CA LYS A 159 1.65 -5.96 -14.76
C LYS A 159 1.91 -7.34 -14.12
N ILE A 160 1.30 -7.57 -12.98
CA ILE A 160 1.36 -8.83 -12.25
C ILE A 160 0.06 -9.01 -11.46
N HIS A 161 -0.43 -10.25 -11.37
CA HIS A 161 -1.60 -10.56 -10.56
C HIS A 161 -1.19 -10.94 -9.13
N LEU A 162 -2.08 -10.69 -8.16
CA LEU A 162 -1.82 -10.95 -6.75
C LEU A 162 -1.54 -12.44 -6.47
N ASP A 163 -2.24 -13.36 -7.14
CA ASP A 163 -2.03 -14.81 -7.01
C ASP A 163 -0.61 -15.21 -7.43
N VAL A 164 -0.07 -14.60 -8.49
CA VAL A 164 1.31 -14.82 -8.94
C VAL A 164 2.31 -14.33 -7.88
N ILE A 165 2.05 -13.16 -7.28
CA ILE A 165 2.88 -12.65 -6.18
C ILE A 165 2.86 -13.64 -5.01
N ALA A 166 1.66 -14.01 -4.55
CA ALA A 166 1.44 -14.86 -3.40
C ALA A 166 2.08 -16.24 -3.57
N TYR A 167 1.88 -16.88 -4.73
CA TYR A 167 2.47 -18.17 -5.06
C TYR A 167 4.00 -18.16 -4.99
N ASN A 168 4.64 -17.18 -5.64
CA ASN A 168 6.10 -17.08 -5.63
C ASN A 168 6.65 -16.84 -4.22
N ARG A 169 5.98 -16.01 -3.42
CA ARG A 169 6.39 -15.75 -2.04
C ARG A 169 6.21 -16.99 -1.16
N GLN A 170 5.14 -17.77 -1.33
CA GLN A 170 4.98 -19.04 -0.62
C GLN A 170 6.11 -20.02 -0.93
N LEU A 171 6.53 -20.14 -2.19
CA LEU A 171 7.59 -21.07 -2.60
C LEU A 171 9.01 -20.58 -2.31
N ASN A 172 9.17 -19.38 -1.73
CA ASN A 172 10.46 -18.71 -1.54
C ASN A 172 11.22 -18.50 -2.87
N THR A 173 10.49 -18.43 -3.99
CA THR A 173 11.08 -18.18 -5.30
C THR A 173 11.04 -16.68 -5.59
N MET A 174 12.19 -16.12 -6.00
CA MET A 174 12.19 -14.76 -6.55
C MET A 174 11.37 -14.72 -7.84
N ILE A 175 10.55 -13.68 -8.01
CA ILE A 175 9.85 -13.42 -9.27
C ILE A 175 10.90 -12.97 -10.29
N ARG A 176 11.51 -13.92 -11.00
CA ARG A 176 12.53 -13.61 -12.02
C ARG A 176 11.89 -12.79 -13.16
N PRO A 177 12.57 -11.77 -13.70
CA PRO A 177 12.11 -11.16 -14.94
C PRO A 177 12.10 -12.25 -16.03
N LYS A 178 10.98 -12.40 -16.76
CA LYS A 178 11.08 -13.00 -18.10
C LYS A 178 12.05 -12.14 -18.91
N ARG A 179 13.08 -12.80 -19.44
CA ARG A 179 13.97 -12.25 -20.48
C ARG A 179 13.13 -11.86 -21.68
#